data_AF-A0A653H4J7-F1
#
_entry.id   AF-A0A653H4J7-F1
#
_cell.length_a   1.000
_cell.length_b   1.000
_cell.length_c   1.000
_cell.angle_alpha   90.00
_cell.angle_beta   90.00
_cell.angle_gamma   90.00
#
_symmetry.space_group_name_H-M   'P 1'
#
loop_
_entity.id
_entity.type
_entity.pdbx_description
1 polymer ?
#
loop_
_entity_poly.entity_id
_entity_poly.type
_entity_poly.pdbx_seq_one_letter_code
_entity_poly.pdbx_strand_id
1 'polypeptide(L)'
;MPKAFASSKSHSGISADHNSKTEEDIVLSESCDTSSSTTKKNPIYTKMSNVQQLLARIAQEIDQKKPANVIHFIIDFLCKHYPEHLNGFSAIWNGDPDLKNERIQVVEFFKYQKIPVEIATHFINAGFDTIDTLCTLSTNSLDDVEKFNSTKWLPGHKVRLQQTFNDVTNRVKDFKEKKEASSKSSNVRYINTPNMHNPILLPKVSTPILMPTLPHTSLPLGICARPNKYLSLNKTNVTAPYIFKR
;
A
#
# COMPACT_ATOMS: atom_id res chain seq x y z
N MET A 1 6.53 -15.04 57.78
CA MET A 1 7.17 -14.01 58.61
C MET A 1 7.89 -13.02 57.70
N PRO A 2 7.76 -11.69 57.92
CA PRO A 2 8.04 -10.65 56.94
C PRO A 2 9.30 -9.79 57.28
N LYS A 3 9.81 -9.03 56.30
CA LYS A 3 10.56 -7.76 56.43
C LYS A 3 10.62 -7.16 55.02
N ALA A 4 9.99 -6.03 54.65
CA ALA A 4 9.88 -4.67 55.19
C ALA A 4 10.67 -3.68 54.31
N PHE A 5 9.92 -2.78 53.66
CA PHE A 5 10.15 -1.36 53.38
C PHE A 5 11.50 -0.84 52.84
N ALA A 6 11.45 -0.07 51.74
CA ALA A 6 11.68 1.39 51.80
C ALA A 6 11.26 2.10 50.49
N SER A 7 10.39 3.10 50.65
CA SER A 7 10.09 4.18 49.71
C SER A 7 10.94 5.39 50.09
N SER A 8 11.34 6.22 49.13
CA SER A 8 11.73 7.62 49.40
C SER A 8 11.37 8.53 48.21
N LYS A 9 10.42 9.42 48.46
CA LYS A 9 10.26 10.80 47.94
C LYS A 9 11.46 11.65 48.42
N SER A 10 11.87 12.82 47.92
CA SER A 10 11.18 14.01 47.37
C SER A 10 12.19 15.14 47.02
N HIS A 11 11.70 16.12 46.22
CA HIS A 11 12.02 17.58 46.18
C HIS A 11 13.40 18.03 45.64
N SER A 12 13.58 19.13 44.88
CA SER A 12 12.91 20.44 44.68
C SER A 12 13.12 20.90 43.21
N GLY A 13 12.47 21.86 42.53
CA GLY A 13 11.59 22.96 42.91
C GLY A 13 12.30 24.33 42.88
N ILE A 14 12.52 24.97 41.70
CA ILE A 14 12.72 26.44 41.56
C ILE A 14 12.20 26.94 40.18
N SER A 15 11.48 28.05 40.24
CA SER A 15 10.83 28.87 39.19
C SER A 15 11.70 30.09 38.81
N ALA A 16 11.54 30.61 37.58
CA ALA A 16 11.55 32.04 37.19
C ALA A 16 11.64 32.12 35.65
N ASP A 17 10.59 32.53 34.93
CA ASP A 17 10.24 33.93 34.60
C ASP A 17 11.41 34.76 34.07
N HIS A 18 11.42 34.99 32.75
CA HIS A 18 11.80 36.29 32.20
C HIS A 18 11.01 36.58 30.93
N ASN A 19 10.01 37.44 31.13
CA ASN A 19 9.29 38.21 30.14
C ASN A 19 10.20 39.38 29.72
N SER A 20 10.45 39.59 28.43
CA SER A 20 10.90 40.90 27.93
C SER A 20 10.33 41.17 26.56
N LYS A 21 9.26 41.94 26.63
CA LYS A 21 8.58 42.73 25.63
C LYS A 21 9.54 43.73 24.99
N THR A 22 9.58 43.80 23.66
CA THR A 22 9.93 45.01 22.91
C THR A 22 9.11 45.01 21.62
N GLU A 23 8.00 45.73 21.69
CA GLU A 23 7.31 46.35 20.56
C GLU A 23 8.12 47.61 20.24
N GLU A 24 8.73 47.73 19.06
CA GLU A 24 9.10 49.03 18.49
C GLU A 24 8.85 49.05 16.98
N ASP A 25 8.23 50.15 16.59
CA ASP A 25 7.57 50.48 15.33
C ASP A 25 8.41 50.28 14.06
N ILE A 26 7.81 49.64 13.05
CA ILE A 26 8.29 49.71 11.67
C ILE A 26 7.71 50.98 11.04
N VAL A 27 8.49 52.06 11.10
CA VAL A 27 8.29 53.24 10.24
C VAL A 27 8.92 52.95 8.88
N LEU A 28 8.08 52.93 7.84
CA LEU A 28 8.50 52.98 6.45
C LEU A 28 9.10 54.35 6.16
N SER A 29 10.38 54.39 5.79
CA SER A 29 10.97 55.55 5.12
C SER A 29 11.67 55.11 3.83
N GLU A 30 11.05 55.45 2.70
CA GLU A 30 11.70 55.52 1.40
C GLU A 30 12.88 56.51 1.45
N SER A 31 14.05 56.07 1.00
CA SER A 31 14.99 56.96 0.34
C SER A 31 15.92 56.14 -0.56
N CYS A 32 15.86 56.43 -1.87
CA CYS A 32 16.94 56.20 -2.81
C CYS A 32 18.23 56.86 -2.29
N ASP A 33 19.36 56.17 -2.37
CA ASP A 33 20.34 56.48 -3.43
C ASP A 33 21.55 55.53 -3.43
N THR A 34 21.97 55.29 -4.67
CA THR A 34 23.18 54.67 -5.22
C THR A 34 24.47 54.91 -4.43
N SER A 35 25.29 53.86 -4.26
CA SER A 35 26.73 53.83 -4.61
C SER A 35 27.42 52.53 -4.18
N SER A 36 28.24 51.98 -5.09
CA SER A 36 29.03 50.77 -4.90
C SER A 36 30.14 50.94 -3.86
N SER A 37 30.28 49.97 -2.95
CA SER A 37 31.58 49.57 -2.45
C SER A 37 31.54 48.11 -2.01
N THR A 38 32.67 47.44 -2.20
CA THR A 38 32.91 46.00 -2.05
C THR A 38 32.65 45.50 -0.63
N THR A 39 31.40 45.12 -0.35
CA THR A 39 31.03 44.49 0.92
C THR A 39 31.30 42.99 0.87
N LYS A 40 32.23 42.53 1.71
CA LYS A 40 32.31 41.14 2.17
C LYS A 40 30.89 40.72 2.58
N LYS A 41 30.25 39.86 1.76
CA LYS A 41 28.85 39.48 1.95
C LYS A 41 28.71 38.77 3.30
N ASN A 42 28.00 39.40 4.22
CA ASN A 42 27.70 38.86 5.53
C ASN A 42 26.97 37.51 5.36
N PRO A 43 27.41 36.42 6.02
CA PRO A 43 26.84 35.07 5.85
C PRO A 43 25.35 34.99 6.24
N ILE A 44 24.83 36.00 6.95
CA ILE A 44 23.43 36.13 7.35
C ILE A 44 22.52 36.42 6.14
N TYR A 45 22.96 37.28 5.20
CA TYR A 45 22.15 37.65 4.03
C TYR A 45 22.01 36.49 3.04
N THR A 46 23.05 35.66 2.92
CA THR A 46 23.05 34.46 2.07
C THR A 46 22.15 33.36 2.64
N LYS A 47 22.10 33.20 3.97
CA LYS A 47 21.19 32.22 4.61
C LYS A 47 19.72 32.55 4.39
N MET A 48 19.34 33.83 4.49
CA MET A 48 17.97 34.26 4.21
C MET A 48 17.57 34.01 2.75
N SER A 49 18.49 34.22 1.80
CA SER A 49 18.27 33.89 0.38
C SER A 49 18.00 32.39 0.16
N ASN A 50 18.72 31.51 0.85
CA ASN A 50 18.54 30.05 0.67
C ASN A 50 17.20 29.58 1.25
N VAL A 51 16.78 30.12 2.39
CA VAL A 51 15.48 29.82 2.99
C VAL A 51 14.35 30.30 2.07
N GLN A 52 14.45 31.51 1.52
CA GLN A 52 13.47 32.03 0.56
C GLN A 52 13.35 31.16 -0.69
N GLN A 53 14.47 30.67 -1.24
CA GLN A 53 14.46 29.76 -2.38
C GLN A 53 13.79 28.42 -2.07
N LEU A 54 14.05 27.84 -0.90
CA LEU A 54 13.38 26.62 -0.45
C LEU A 54 11.87 26.82 -0.34
N LEU A 55 11.43 27.90 0.32
CA LEU A 55 10.01 28.20 0.48
C LEU A 55 9.32 28.47 -0.86
N ALA A 56 9.98 29.21 -1.76
CA ALA A 56 9.47 29.46 -3.11
C ALA A 56 9.28 28.16 -3.89
N ARG A 57 10.23 27.23 -3.79
CA ARG A 57 10.15 25.91 -4.43
C ARG A 57 9.01 25.06 -3.85
N ILE A 58 8.87 25.03 -2.52
CA ILE A 58 7.77 24.31 -1.85
C ILE A 58 6.42 24.88 -2.27
N ALA A 59 6.27 26.21 -2.29
CA ALA A 59 5.05 26.88 -2.71
C ALA A 59 4.67 26.52 -4.16
N GLN A 60 5.64 26.58 -5.08
CA GLN A 60 5.44 26.19 -6.48
C GLN A 60 4.96 24.74 -6.62
N GLU A 61 5.52 23.81 -5.84
CA GLU A 61 5.14 22.40 -5.88
C GLU A 61 3.75 22.15 -5.29
N ILE A 62 3.36 22.89 -4.25
CA ILE A 62 2.00 22.87 -3.69
C ILE A 62 0.99 23.36 -4.73
N ASP A 63 1.28 24.47 -5.41
CA ASP A 63 0.40 25.05 -6.42
C ASP A 63 0.19 24.10 -7.62
N GLN A 64 1.24 23.36 -7.99
CA GLN A 64 1.19 22.37 -9.07
C GLN A 64 0.40 21.12 -8.67
N LYS A 65 0.68 20.53 -7.50
CA LYS A 65 0.10 19.24 -7.10
C LYS A 65 -1.22 19.36 -6.37
N LYS A 66 -1.52 20.51 -5.79
CA LYS A 66 -2.73 20.78 -4.98
C LYS A 66 -3.04 19.66 -3.98
N PRO A 67 -2.08 19.34 -3.07
CA PRO A 67 -2.27 18.25 -2.13
C PRO A 67 -3.42 18.54 -1.16
N ALA A 68 -4.23 17.53 -0.87
CA ALA A 68 -5.32 17.64 0.11
C ALA A 68 -4.80 17.95 1.53
N ASN A 69 -3.61 17.44 1.87
CA ASN A 69 -2.91 17.72 3.11
C ASN A 69 -1.55 18.37 2.81
N VAL A 70 -1.50 19.69 2.93
CA VAL A 70 -0.30 20.49 2.65
C VAL A 70 0.83 20.16 3.63
N ILE A 71 0.54 19.91 4.90
CA ILE A 71 1.56 19.62 5.92
C ILE A 71 2.26 18.29 5.59
N HIS A 72 1.49 17.23 5.35
CA HIS A 72 2.04 15.93 4.96
C HIS A 72 2.90 16.05 3.70
N PHE A 73 2.41 16.82 2.72
CA PHE A 73 3.14 17.07 1.48
C PHE A 73 4.48 17.78 1.72
N ILE A 74 4.53 18.81 2.57
CA ILE A 74 5.78 19.51 2.89
C ILE A 74 6.78 18.54 3.52
N ILE A 75 6.33 17.70 4.46
CA ILE A 75 7.21 16.72 5.11
C ILE A 75 7.72 15.69 4.09
N ASP A 76 6.85 15.14 3.24
CA ASP A 76 7.23 14.23 2.15
C ASP A 76 8.25 14.87 1.21
N PHE A 77 8.00 16.12 0.82
CA PHE A 77 8.87 16.87 -0.07
C PHE A 77 10.27 17.05 0.54
N LEU A 78 10.35 17.44 1.81
CA LEU A 78 11.61 17.57 2.52
C LEU A 78 12.34 16.23 2.64
N CYS A 79 11.63 15.16 3.00
CA CYS A 79 12.20 13.82 3.12
C CYS A 79 12.75 13.30 1.79
N LYS A 80 12.09 13.64 0.67
CA LYS A 80 12.49 13.22 -0.68
C LYS A 80 13.67 14.00 -1.24
N HIS A 81 13.69 15.32 -1.03
CA HIS A 81 14.65 16.20 -1.70
C HIS A 81 15.84 16.59 -0.81
N TYR A 82 15.70 16.47 0.51
CA TYR A 82 16.71 16.89 1.48
C TYR A 82 16.93 15.86 2.60
N PRO A 83 17.08 14.55 2.29
CA PRO A 83 17.17 13.50 3.31
C PRO A 83 18.39 13.66 4.24
N GLU A 84 19.52 14.11 3.70
CA GLU A 84 20.78 14.31 4.44
C GLU A 84 20.66 15.42 5.50
N HIS A 85 19.82 16.43 5.26
CA HIS A 85 19.59 17.53 6.19
C HIS A 85 18.63 17.19 7.34
N LEU A 86 18.01 16.00 7.28
CA LEU A 86 17.01 15.55 8.23
C LEU A 86 17.56 14.51 9.23
N ASN A 87 18.88 14.25 9.25
CA ASN A 87 19.56 13.40 10.23
C ASN A 87 18.87 12.02 10.45
N GLY A 88 18.45 11.37 9.37
CA GLY A 88 17.79 10.06 9.42
C GLY A 88 16.27 10.11 9.63
N PHE A 89 15.65 11.27 9.90
CA PHE A 89 14.19 11.39 9.97
C PHE A 89 13.51 10.97 8.66
N SER A 90 14.13 11.22 7.50
CA SER A 90 13.62 10.76 6.21
C SER A 90 13.44 9.23 6.16
N ALA A 91 14.33 8.45 6.78
CA ALA A 91 14.20 7.00 6.83
C ALA A 91 13.04 6.57 7.75
N ILE A 92 12.84 7.25 8.87
CA ILE A 92 11.73 7.00 9.79
C ILE A 92 10.39 7.33 9.13
N TRP A 93 10.32 8.48 8.46
CA TRP A 93 9.12 8.97 7.79
C TRP A 93 8.69 8.09 6.62
N ASN A 94 9.64 7.73 5.75
CA ASN A 94 9.36 6.87 4.59
C ASN A 94 9.16 5.40 4.99
N GLY A 95 9.61 5.02 6.20
CA GLY A 95 9.68 3.64 6.66
C GLY A 95 10.81 2.86 5.97
N ASP A 96 11.10 1.68 6.52
CA ASP A 96 12.09 0.78 5.94
C ASP A 96 11.53 0.14 4.64
N PRO A 97 12.13 0.40 3.47
CA PRO A 97 11.70 -0.20 2.22
C PRO A 97 11.80 -1.73 2.22
N ASP A 98 12.72 -2.30 3.00
CA ASP A 98 12.90 -3.74 3.09
C ASP A 98 11.74 -4.39 3.83
N LEU A 99 11.28 -3.79 4.93
CA LEU A 99 10.07 -4.23 5.63
C LEU A 99 8.82 -4.16 4.73
N LYS A 100 8.71 -3.11 3.90
CA LYS A 100 7.61 -3.01 2.94
C LYS A 100 7.67 -4.12 1.90
N ASN A 101 8.86 -4.46 1.41
CA ASN A 101 9.06 -5.57 0.49
C ASN A 101 8.72 -6.92 1.14
N GLU A 102 9.16 -7.16 2.38
CA GLU A 102 8.80 -8.37 3.14
C GLU A 102 7.29 -8.54 3.31
N ARG A 103 6.56 -7.46 3.63
CA ARG A 103 5.09 -7.47 3.69
C ARG A 103 4.46 -7.86 2.35
N ILE A 104 4.99 -7.36 1.24
CA ILE A 104 4.53 -7.74 -0.10
C ILE A 104 4.78 -9.23 -0.35
N GLN A 105 5.94 -9.77 0.10
CA GLN A 105 6.23 -11.20 -0.03
C GLN A 105 5.24 -12.06 0.76
N VAL A 106 4.87 -11.65 1.98
CA VAL A 106 3.81 -12.32 2.75
C VAL A 106 2.52 -12.34 1.96
N VAL A 107 2.08 -11.21 1.40
CA VAL A 107 0.87 -11.17 0.56
C VAL A 107 0.98 -12.10 -0.66
N GLU A 108 2.13 -12.11 -1.34
CA GLU A 108 2.39 -13.00 -2.46
C GLU A 108 2.32 -14.48 -2.08
N PHE A 109 2.85 -14.85 -0.91
CA PHE A 109 2.78 -16.20 -0.38
C PHE A 109 1.32 -16.64 -0.16
N PHE A 110 0.50 -15.81 0.48
CA PHE A 110 -0.94 -16.13 0.67
C PHE A 110 -1.67 -16.27 -0.67
N LYS A 111 -1.36 -15.41 -1.64
CA LYS A 111 -1.89 -15.51 -3.01
C LYS A 111 -1.47 -16.81 -3.69
N TYR A 112 -0.21 -17.22 -3.52
CA TYR A 112 0.31 -18.49 -4.03
C TYR A 112 -0.45 -19.68 -3.43
N GLN A 113 -0.78 -19.62 -2.14
CA GLN A 113 -1.59 -20.61 -1.41
C GLN A 113 -3.10 -20.52 -1.67
N LYS A 114 -3.54 -19.62 -2.57
CA LYS A 114 -4.97 -19.39 -2.90
C LYS A 114 -5.80 -18.98 -1.68
N ILE A 115 -5.20 -18.16 -0.83
CA ILE A 115 -5.84 -17.52 0.33
C ILE A 115 -6.06 -16.03 -0.01
N PRO A 116 -7.22 -15.44 0.34
CA PRO A 116 -7.48 -14.02 0.09
C PRO A 116 -6.45 -13.09 0.70
N VAL A 117 -6.23 -11.95 0.04
CA VAL A 117 -5.23 -10.94 0.45
C VAL A 117 -5.61 -10.29 1.79
N GLU A 118 -6.90 -10.15 2.05
CA GLU A 118 -7.43 -9.60 3.31
C GLU A 118 -6.98 -10.44 4.50
N ILE A 119 -6.88 -11.77 4.32
CA ILE A 119 -6.37 -12.65 5.36
C ILE A 119 -4.88 -12.41 5.59
N ALA A 120 -4.08 -12.22 4.54
CA ALA A 120 -2.66 -11.90 4.69
C ALA A 120 -2.44 -10.62 5.52
N THR A 121 -3.30 -9.61 5.34
CA THR A 121 -3.27 -8.38 6.15
C THR A 121 -3.46 -8.66 7.63
N HIS A 122 -4.29 -9.63 8.00
CA HIS A 122 -4.48 -10.01 9.42
C HIS A 122 -3.19 -10.54 10.06
N PHE A 123 -2.39 -11.31 9.32
CA PHE A 123 -1.09 -11.80 9.79
C PHE A 123 -0.08 -10.66 9.92
N ILE A 124 -0.03 -9.77 8.94
CA ILE A 124 0.84 -8.57 8.98
C ILE A 124 0.49 -7.69 10.19
N ASN A 125 -0.80 -7.45 10.43
CA ASN A 125 -1.25 -6.66 11.58
C ASN A 125 -0.90 -7.31 12.93
N ALA A 126 -0.88 -8.65 12.98
CA ALA A 126 -0.49 -9.42 14.15
C ALA A 126 1.04 -9.53 14.33
N GLY A 127 1.85 -8.91 13.46
CA GLY A 127 3.31 -8.89 13.53
C GLY A 127 4.01 -10.03 12.78
N PHE A 128 3.27 -10.82 11.99
CA PHE A 128 3.84 -11.83 11.09
C PHE A 128 4.03 -11.25 9.70
N ASP A 129 4.89 -10.23 9.60
CA ASP A 129 5.04 -9.38 8.42
C ASP A 129 6.25 -9.72 7.54
N THR A 130 6.91 -10.85 7.82
CA THR A 130 7.99 -11.44 7.01
C THR A 130 7.72 -12.93 6.73
N ILE A 131 8.33 -13.48 5.67
CA ILE A 131 8.18 -14.92 5.36
C ILE A 131 8.72 -15.81 6.48
N ASP A 132 9.80 -15.38 7.14
CA ASP A 132 10.43 -16.18 8.18
C ASP A 132 9.62 -16.16 9.49
N THR A 133 8.98 -15.04 9.83
CA THR A 133 8.05 -14.99 10.99
C THR A 133 6.82 -15.86 10.76
N LEU A 134 6.32 -15.99 9.51
CA LEU A 134 5.24 -16.93 9.19
C LEU A 134 5.62 -18.39 9.49
N CYS A 135 6.88 -18.78 9.31
CA CYS A 135 7.35 -20.14 9.62
C CYS A 135 7.35 -20.47 11.11
N THR A 136 7.25 -19.47 11.99
CA THR A 136 7.18 -19.68 13.45
C THR A 136 5.77 -19.98 13.93
N LEU A 137 4.76 -19.77 13.08
CA LEU A 137 3.37 -20.00 13.41
C LEU A 137 3.03 -21.49 13.44
N SER A 138 2.34 -21.89 14.49
CA SER A 138 1.63 -23.16 14.55
C SER A 138 0.15 -22.99 14.20
N THR A 139 -0.52 -24.08 13.86
CA THR A 139 -1.97 -24.10 13.62
C THR A 139 -2.78 -23.66 14.84
N ASN A 140 -2.25 -23.80 16.06
CA ASN A 140 -2.91 -23.38 17.29
C ASN A 140 -3.00 -21.85 17.42
N SER A 141 -2.01 -21.14 16.89
CA SER A 141 -1.93 -19.67 16.94
C SER A 141 -2.85 -18.97 15.93
N LEU A 142 -3.52 -19.72 15.04
CA LEU A 142 -4.43 -19.15 14.04
C LEU A 142 -5.66 -18.49 14.68
N ASP A 143 -6.19 -19.07 15.76
CA ASP A 143 -7.33 -18.51 16.48
C ASP A 143 -6.98 -17.19 17.18
N ASP A 144 -5.72 -17.01 17.59
CA ASP A 144 -5.25 -15.78 18.23
C ASP A 144 -5.11 -14.65 17.20
N VAL A 145 -4.62 -14.95 16.00
CA VAL A 145 -4.57 -13.98 14.89
C VAL A 145 -5.97 -13.53 14.48
N GLU A 146 -6.93 -14.47 14.43
CA GLU A 146 -8.34 -14.17 14.12
C GLU A 146 -8.96 -13.25 15.19
N LYS A 147 -8.76 -13.58 16.48
CA LYS A 147 -9.24 -12.76 17.60
C LYS A 147 -8.60 -11.36 17.62
N PHE A 148 -7.29 -11.27 17.40
CA PHE A 148 -6.57 -10.00 17.38
C PHE A 148 -7.15 -9.02 16.35
N ASN A 149 -7.52 -9.53 15.18
CA ASN A 149 -8.10 -8.73 14.11
C ASN A 149 -9.62 -8.53 14.24
N SER A 150 -10.25 -9.01 15.33
CA SER A 150 -11.69 -8.91 15.58
C SER A 150 -12.54 -9.38 14.38
N THR A 151 -12.06 -10.40 13.68
CA THR A 151 -12.68 -10.90 12.44
C THR A 151 -13.09 -12.34 12.63
N LYS A 152 -13.97 -12.84 11.76
CA LYS A 152 -14.33 -14.26 11.71
C LYS A 152 -14.07 -14.79 10.32
N TRP A 153 -13.09 -15.68 10.20
CA TRP A 153 -12.78 -16.31 8.93
C TRP A 153 -13.83 -17.36 8.59
N LEU A 154 -14.18 -17.42 7.30
CA LEU A 154 -15.09 -18.44 6.79
C LEU A 154 -14.49 -19.84 7.02
N PRO A 155 -15.33 -20.87 7.28
CA PRO A 155 -14.84 -22.22 7.58
C PRO A 155 -13.86 -22.77 6.53
N GLY A 156 -14.10 -22.53 5.24
CA GLY A 156 -13.19 -22.98 4.18
C GLY A 156 -11.82 -22.30 4.20
N HIS A 157 -11.76 -21.02 4.57
CA HIS A 157 -10.49 -20.32 4.76
C HIS A 157 -9.73 -20.84 5.97
N LYS A 158 -10.44 -21.14 7.08
CA LYS A 158 -9.83 -21.76 8.26
C LYS A 158 -9.20 -23.11 7.93
N VAL A 159 -9.90 -23.97 7.19
CA VAL A 159 -9.36 -25.27 6.76
C VAL A 159 -8.12 -25.10 5.89
N ARG A 160 -8.14 -24.19 4.90
CA ARG A 160 -6.94 -23.90 4.08
C ARG A 160 -5.78 -23.37 4.90
N LEU A 161 -6.04 -22.48 5.85
CA LEU A 161 -5.02 -21.95 6.74
C LEU A 161 -4.42 -23.08 7.59
N GLN A 162 -5.25 -23.91 8.22
CA GLN A 162 -4.78 -25.07 8.97
C GLN A 162 -3.91 -26.00 8.11
N GLN A 163 -4.34 -26.34 6.89
CA GLN A 163 -3.56 -27.16 5.98
C GLN A 163 -2.25 -26.49 5.53
N THR A 164 -2.25 -25.17 5.37
CA THR A 164 -1.07 -24.39 4.97
C THR A 164 -0.06 -24.31 6.10
N PHE A 165 -0.53 -24.02 7.31
CA PHE A 165 0.32 -23.84 8.49
C PHE A 165 0.72 -25.15 9.17
N ASN A 166 0.06 -26.26 8.87
CA ASN A 166 0.51 -27.58 9.28
C ASN A 166 1.83 -27.99 8.60
N ASP A 167 2.13 -27.43 7.42
CA ASP A 167 3.37 -27.66 6.69
C ASP A 167 3.92 -26.36 6.07
N VAL A 168 3.97 -25.31 6.88
CA VAL A 168 4.36 -23.97 6.42
C VAL A 168 5.78 -23.95 5.87
N THR A 169 6.71 -24.68 6.50
CA THR A 169 8.12 -24.68 6.14
C THR A 169 8.35 -25.20 4.71
N ASN A 170 7.73 -26.33 4.35
CA ASN A 170 7.83 -26.86 2.99
C ASN A 170 7.14 -25.95 1.99
N ARG A 171 5.95 -25.42 2.33
CA ARG A 171 5.23 -24.50 1.44
C ARG A 171 5.97 -23.19 1.18
N VAL A 172 6.68 -22.68 2.18
CA VAL A 172 7.54 -21.50 2.04
C VAL A 172 8.75 -21.82 1.17
N LYS A 173 9.35 -23.01 1.33
CA LYS A 173 10.44 -23.48 0.46
C LYS A 173 9.99 -23.54 -1.00
N ASP A 174 8.86 -24.18 -1.30
CA ASP A 174 8.30 -24.27 -2.65
C ASP A 174 8.00 -22.88 -3.24
N PHE A 175 7.50 -21.96 -2.41
CA PHE A 175 7.26 -20.58 -2.80
C PHE A 175 8.56 -19.86 -3.17
N LYS A 176 9.62 -19.97 -2.35
CA LYS A 176 10.94 -19.37 -2.62
C LYS A 176 11.52 -19.93 -3.91
N GLU A 177 11.50 -21.25 -4.10
CA GLU A 177 11.97 -21.91 -5.33
C GLU A 177 11.20 -21.44 -6.58
N LYS A 178 9.87 -21.35 -6.51
CA LYS A 178 9.04 -20.88 -7.63
C LYS A 178 9.33 -19.42 -7.98
N LYS A 179 9.53 -18.57 -6.98
CA LYS A 179 9.85 -17.15 -7.15
C LYS A 179 11.22 -16.99 -7.81
N GLU A 180 12.23 -17.70 -7.32
CA GLU A 180 13.57 -17.70 -7.92
C GLU A 180 13.56 -18.17 -9.38
N ALA A 181 12.81 -19.23 -9.69
CA ALA A 181 12.68 -19.73 -11.06
C ALA A 181 12.04 -18.69 -11.99
N SER A 182 11.05 -17.94 -11.50
CA SER A 182 10.43 -16.84 -12.25
C SER A 182 11.42 -15.69 -12.52
N SER A 183 12.21 -15.30 -11.51
CA SER A 183 13.23 -14.25 -11.63
C SER A 183 14.38 -14.63 -12.57
N LYS A 184 14.75 -15.92 -12.61
CA LYS A 184 15.78 -16.44 -13.53
C LYS A 184 15.26 -16.44 -14.97
N SER A 185 14.00 -16.83 -15.22
CA SER A 185 13.41 -16.86 -16.57
C SER A 185 13.22 -15.45 -17.17
N SER A 186 12.94 -14.43 -16.35
CA SER A 186 12.80 -13.05 -16.83
C SER A 186 14.12 -12.39 -17.24
N ASN A 187 15.26 -12.80 -16.65
CA ASN A 187 16.58 -12.25 -16.99
C ASN A 187 17.20 -12.87 -18.26
N VAL A 188 16.74 -14.05 -18.70
CA VAL A 188 17.31 -14.74 -19.88
C VAL A 188 16.86 -14.12 -21.22
N ARG A 189 15.85 -13.24 -21.23
CA ARG A 189 15.37 -12.63 -22.50
C ARG A 189 16.16 -11.42 -23.01
N TYR A 190 17.17 -10.92 -22.29
CA TYR A 190 17.88 -9.70 -22.70
C TYR A 190 19.33 -9.90 -23.11
N ILE A 191 19.86 -11.13 -23.13
CA ILE A 191 21.20 -11.42 -23.65
C ILE A 191 21.16 -12.72 -24.43
N ASN A 192 20.74 -12.66 -25.70
CA ASN A 192 21.19 -13.50 -26.82
C ASN A 192 20.20 -13.42 -27.99
N THR A 193 20.44 -12.48 -28.91
CA THR A 193 19.98 -12.63 -30.30
C THR A 193 21.20 -12.97 -31.16
N PRO A 194 21.42 -14.23 -31.57
CA PRO A 194 22.21 -14.49 -32.76
C PRO A 194 21.35 -14.10 -33.97
N ASN A 195 21.83 -13.07 -34.66
CA ASN A 195 21.39 -12.63 -35.97
C ASN A 195 21.34 -13.84 -36.93
N MET A 196 20.15 -14.26 -37.35
CA MET A 196 19.97 -15.22 -38.43
C MET A 196 19.02 -14.59 -39.45
N HIS A 197 19.62 -14.04 -40.49
CA HIS A 197 18.94 -13.74 -41.75
C HIS A 197 18.37 -15.04 -42.32
N ASN A 198 17.09 -15.03 -42.71
CA ASN A 198 16.60 -15.94 -43.72
C ASN A 198 15.63 -15.20 -44.65
N PRO A 199 15.82 -15.28 -45.98
CA PRO A 199 14.94 -14.63 -46.93
C PRO A 199 13.66 -15.43 -47.16
N ILE A 200 12.62 -14.66 -47.43
CA ILE A 200 11.28 -15.04 -47.87
C ILE A 200 11.36 -15.94 -49.11
N LEU A 201 10.78 -17.14 -49.03
CA LEU A 201 10.41 -17.94 -50.20
C LEU A 201 8.92 -18.28 -50.12
N LEU A 202 8.18 -17.65 -51.04
CA LEU A 202 6.76 -17.84 -51.31
C LEU A 202 6.61 -18.96 -52.36
N PRO A 203 5.67 -19.91 -52.20
CA PRO A 203 5.10 -20.59 -53.36
C PRO A 203 3.64 -20.17 -53.58
N LYS A 204 3.39 -19.62 -54.77
CA LYS A 204 2.08 -19.55 -55.41
C LYS A 204 1.55 -20.97 -55.67
N VAL A 205 0.28 -21.21 -55.37
CA VAL A 205 -0.79 -21.73 -56.26
C VAL A 205 -2.04 -21.94 -55.40
N SER A 206 -3.09 -21.13 -55.61
CA SER A 206 -4.43 -21.37 -55.06
C SER A 206 -5.35 -21.85 -56.18
N THR A 207 -5.85 -23.07 -56.08
CA THR A 207 -7.03 -23.53 -56.82
C THR A 207 -8.29 -23.18 -56.02
N PRO A 208 -9.40 -22.76 -56.66
CA PRO A 208 -10.66 -22.53 -55.98
C PRO A 208 -11.44 -23.85 -55.85
N ILE A 209 -11.89 -24.19 -54.65
CA ILE A 209 -12.86 -25.26 -54.43
C ILE A 209 -14.15 -24.66 -53.89
N LEU A 210 -15.25 -25.06 -54.53
CA LEU A 210 -16.62 -24.58 -54.40
C LEU A 210 -17.16 -24.60 -52.96
N MET A 211 -17.91 -23.55 -52.61
CA MET A 211 -18.89 -23.55 -51.53
C MET A 211 -20.15 -24.31 -51.94
N PRO A 212 -20.70 -25.19 -51.09
CA PRO A 212 -22.07 -25.64 -51.20
C PRO A 212 -23.04 -24.56 -50.68
N THR A 213 -24.09 -24.34 -51.45
CA THR A 213 -25.21 -23.44 -51.20
C THR A 213 -26.14 -23.96 -50.09
N LEU A 214 -26.63 -23.02 -49.28
CA LEU A 214 -27.73 -23.18 -48.33
C LEU A 214 -29.05 -23.43 -49.09
N PRO A 215 -29.89 -24.38 -48.66
CA PRO A 215 -31.32 -24.31 -48.92
C PRO A 215 -32.07 -23.86 -47.65
N HIS A 216 -32.83 -22.77 -47.78
CA HIS A 216 -33.92 -22.44 -46.89
C HIS A 216 -35.15 -23.27 -47.27
N THR A 217 -35.74 -24.01 -46.33
CA THR A 217 -37.19 -24.29 -46.31
C THR A 217 -37.68 -24.64 -44.89
N SER A 218 -38.63 -23.81 -44.42
CA SER A 218 -39.77 -24.04 -43.52
C SER A 218 -39.78 -25.14 -42.44
N LEU A 219 -40.04 -24.66 -41.20
CA LEU A 219 -40.69 -25.33 -40.05
C LEU A 219 -41.92 -26.21 -40.41
N PRO A 220 -42.22 -27.25 -39.60
CA PRO A 220 -43.20 -27.05 -38.52
C PRO A 220 -42.90 -27.76 -37.18
N LEU A 221 -43.31 -27.07 -36.10
CA LEU A 221 -43.89 -27.57 -34.84
C LEU A 221 -43.25 -28.76 -34.09
N GLY A 222 -42.76 -28.46 -32.88
CA GLY A 222 -42.39 -29.45 -31.86
C GLY A 222 -41.96 -28.82 -30.54
N ILE A 223 -42.84 -28.02 -29.93
CA ILE A 223 -42.64 -27.40 -28.61
C ILE A 223 -42.73 -28.50 -27.53
N CYS A 224 -41.62 -28.84 -26.88
CA CYS A 224 -41.63 -29.61 -25.64
C CYS A 224 -41.39 -28.65 -24.47
N ALA A 225 -42.49 -28.28 -23.82
CA ALA A 225 -42.50 -27.48 -22.61
C ALA A 225 -41.95 -28.29 -21.42
N ARG A 226 -40.84 -27.85 -20.83
CA ARG A 226 -40.47 -28.23 -19.45
C ARG A 226 -41.17 -27.26 -18.48
N PRO A 227 -41.90 -27.75 -17.47
CA PRO A 227 -42.66 -26.89 -16.56
C PRO A 227 -41.75 -26.27 -15.49
N ASN A 228 -41.64 -24.95 -15.53
CA ASN A 228 -41.28 -24.12 -14.39
C ASN A 228 -42.35 -24.24 -13.30
N LYS A 229 -41.97 -24.65 -12.08
CA LYS A 229 -42.76 -24.43 -10.88
C LYS A 229 -42.31 -23.13 -10.21
N TYR A 230 -42.85 -22.00 -10.68
CA TYR A 230 -42.95 -20.78 -9.88
C TYR A 230 -44.41 -20.62 -9.47
N LEU A 231 -44.66 -20.72 -8.16
CA LEU A 231 -45.93 -20.31 -7.57
C LEU A 231 -45.86 -18.79 -7.36
N SER A 232 -46.64 -18.05 -8.16
CA SER A 232 -47.12 -16.72 -7.79
C SER A 232 -48.58 -16.85 -7.40
N LEU A 233 -48.89 -16.49 -6.15
CA LEU A 233 -50.26 -16.20 -5.72
C LEU A 233 -50.31 -14.71 -5.43
N ASN A 234 -51.17 -14.01 -6.17
CA ASN A 234 -51.40 -12.58 -6.02
C ASN A 234 -52.36 -12.27 -4.87
N LYS A 235 -52.08 -11.12 -4.26
CA LYS A 235 -52.99 -10.07 -3.76
C LYS A 235 -53.68 -10.19 -2.39
N THR A 236 -53.37 -9.12 -1.63
CA THR A 236 -54.21 -8.28 -0.76
C THR A 236 -54.73 -8.88 0.55
N ASN A 237 -54.21 -8.40 1.68
CA ASN A 237 -54.93 -7.45 2.53
C ASN A 237 -54.03 -6.83 3.63
N VAL A 238 -54.08 -5.50 3.69
CA VAL A 238 -54.03 -4.59 4.86
C VAL A 238 -53.77 -5.25 6.22
N THR A 239 -52.69 -4.91 6.94
CA THR A 239 -52.69 -4.14 8.22
C THR A 239 -51.25 -3.94 8.74
N ALA A 240 -50.87 -2.69 9.02
CA ALA A 240 -49.89 -2.31 10.05
C ALA A 240 -50.67 -1.47 11.10
N PRO A 241 -50.14 -1.11 12.29
CA PRO A 241 -48.85 -1.43 12.93
C PRO A 241 -49.04 -1.99 14.36
N TYR A 242 -47.97 -2.38 15.09
CA TYR A 242 -47.90 -2.09 16.54
C TYR A 242 -46.45 -2.10 17.07
N ILE A 243 -46.13 -0.99 17.71
CA ILE A 243 -44.95 -0.67 18.52
C ILE A 243 -45.08 -1.39 19.87
N PHE A 244 -43.99 -1.95 20.42
CA PHE A 244 -43.79 -1.91 21.88
C PHE A 244 -42.29 -1.81 22.22
N LYS A 245 -41.96 -0.67 22.84
CA LYS A 245 -40.78 -0.50 23.69
C LYS A 245 -40.97 -1.33 24.98
N ARG A 246 -39.89 -1.94 25.47
CA ARG A 246 -39.49 -1.86 26.87
C ARG A 246 -37.98 -1.83 26.94
#